data_AF-A0A0A0ANM8-F1
#
_entry.id   AF-A0A0A0ANM8-F1
#
_cell.length_a   1.000
_cell.length_b   1.000
_cell.length_c   1.000
_cell.angle_alpha   90.00
_cell.angle_beta   90.00
_cell.angle_gamma   90.00
#
_symmetry.space_group_name_H-M   'P 1'
#
loop_
_entity.id
_entity.type
_entity.pdbx_description
1 polymer ?
#
loop_
_entity_poly.entity_id
_entity_poly.type
_entity_poly.pdbx_seq_one_letter_code
_entity_poly.pdbx_strand_id
1 'polypeptide(L)'
;WALHLKNVTISLSGQYECSFATYPYGTKAAKIQLIVKAEEEQHYVKEVQLNQTLEIPCLEDVTSENLFNYPLKWLVGENGKKEELVTKEPSCPAVYRSSSALKITDDGRVFSCHVMYHPERVQKSSTTVRVFGK
;
A
#
# COMPACT_ATOMS: atom_id res chain seq x y z
N TRP A 1 -29.22 6.76 -12.59
CA TRP A 1 -28.08 6.99 -13.50
C TRP A 1 -26.81 6.98 -12.67
N ALA A 2 -25.68 6.53 -13.22
CA ALA A 2 -24.41 6.43 -12.52
C ALA A 2 -23.30 7.07 -13.38
N LEU A 3 -22.41 7.84 -12.75
CA LEU A 3 -21.24 8.40 -13.41
C LEU A 3 -20.14 7.32 -13.48
N HIS A 4 -19.77 6.92 -14.70
CA HIS A 4 -18.67 5.99 -14.93
C HIS A 4 -17.47 6.76 -15.48
N LEU A 5 -16.38 6.84 -14.71
CA LEU A 5 -15.13 7.45 -15.16
C LEU A 5 -14.25 6.39 -15.81
N LYS A 6 -13.58 6.74 -16.92
CA LYS A 6 -12.56 5.91 -17.58
C LYS A 6 -11.24 6.68 -17.62
N ASN A 7 -10.12 5.97 -17.53
CA ASN A 7 -8.77 6.55 -17.49
C ASN A 7 -8.62 7.56 -16.34
N VAL A 8 -8.90 7.09 -15.11
CA VAL A 8 -8.87 7.94 -13.92
C VAL A 8 -7.44 8.40 -13.62
N THR A 9 -7.23 9.71 -13.57
CA THR A 9 -5.96 10.37 -13.27
C THR A 9 -6.08 11.27 -12.05
N ILE A 10 -4.95 11.70 -11.49
CA ILE A 10 -4.90 12.58 -10.30
C ILE A 10 -5.67 13.90 -10.53
N SER A 11 -5.71 14.39 -11.77
CA SER A 11 -6.45 15.60 -12.17
C SER A 11 -7.98 15.48 -12.05
N LEU A 12 -8.52 14.27 -11.90
CA LEU A 12 -9.94 14.03 -11.66
C LEU A 12 -10.30 14.03 -10.17
N SER A 13 -9.34 14.21 -9.26
CA SER A 13 -9.64 14.42 -7.85
C SER A 13 -10.43 15.71 -7.65
N GLY A 14 -11.49 15.67 -6.84
CA GLY A 14 -12.35 16.84 -6.63
C GLY A 14 -13.73 16.50 -6.07
N GLN A 15 -14.55 17.54 -5.89
CA GLN A 15 -15.94 17.41 -5.48
C GLN A 15 -16.85 17.26 -6.70
N TYR A 16 -17.56 16.15 -6.77
CA TYR A 16 -18.57 15.86 -7.78
C TYR A 16 -19.96 16.06 -7.17
N GLU A 17 -20.90 16.56 -7.97
CA GLU A 17 -22.27 16.73 -7.55
C GLU A 17 -23.21 15.91 -8.44
N CYS A 18 -24.11 15.18 -7.80
CA CYS A 18 -25.20 14.46 -8.41
C CYS A 18 -26.50 15.19 -8.06
N SER A 19 -27.11 15.89 -9.02
CA SER A 19 -28.36 16.62 -8.82
C SER A 19 -29.49 16.06 -9.68
N PHE A 20 -30.68 15.96 -9.11
CA PHE A 20 -31.87 15.43 -9.78
C PHE A 20 -33.09 16.27 -9.42
N ALA A 21 -33.78 16.76 -10.45
CA ALA A 21 -34.98 17.57 -10.31
C ALA A 21 -36.22 16.76 -10.67
N THR A 22 -37.22 16.76 -9.79
CA THR A 22 -38.52 16.13 -10.01
C THR A 22 -39.63 17.14 -9.77
N TYR A 23 -40.56 17.28 -10.71
CA TYR A 23 -41.77 18.06 -10.47
C TYR A 23 -42.81 17.21 -9.73
N PRO A 24 -43.55 17.76 -8.74
CA PRO A 24 -43.44 19.12 -8.14
C PRO A 24 -42.41 19.24 -7.01
N TYR A 25 -41.63 18.19 -6.75
CA TYR A 25 -40.79 18.02 -5.55
C TYR A 25 -39.45 18.78 -5.54
N GLY A 26 -39.10 19.50 -6.60
CA GLY A 26 -37.89 20.31 -6.70
C GLY A 26 -36.62 19.49 -6.95
N THR A 27 -35.47 20.04 -6.55
CA THR A 27 -34.15 19.46 -6.83
C THR A 27 -33.54 18.85 -5.55
N LYS A 28 -33.00 17.64 -5.67
CA LYS A 28 -32.16 17.02 -4.65
C LYS A 28 -30.75 16.88 -5.19
N ALA A 29 -29.74 17.18 -4.38
CA ALA A 29 -28.34 17.04 -4.76
C ALA A 29 -27.54 16.27 -3.69
N ALA A 30 -26.55 15.50 -4.15
CA ALA A 30 -25.59 14.79 -3.32
C ALA A 30 -24.18 15.12 -3.78
N LYS A 31 -23.29 15.42 -2.84
CA LYS A 31 -21.89 15.72 -3.10
C LYS A 31 -21.03 14.49 -2.79
N ILE A 32 -20.10 14.18 -3.69
CA ILE A 32 -19.15 13.07 -3.57
C ILE A 32 -17.74 13.63 -3.70
N GLN A 33 -16.87 13.34 -2.74
CA GLN A 33 -15.46 13.67 -2.83
C GLN A 33 -14.70 12.51 -3.47
N LEU A 34 -14.13 12.72 -4.66
CA LEU A 34 -13.25 11.76 -5.30
C LEU A 34 -11.79 12.13 -4.96
N ILE A 35 -11.04 11.14 -4.46
CA ILE A 35 -9.61 11.25 -4.19
C ILE A 35 -8.91 10.15 -4.98
N VAL A 36 -8.15 10.52 -5.99
CA VAL A 36 -7.31 9.62 -6.78
C VAL A 36 -5.91 9.66 -6.18
N LYS A 37 -5.41 8.49 -5.74
CA LYS A 37 -4.10 8.38 -5.10
C LYS A 37 -3.00 8.18 -6.14
N ALA A 38 -1.89 8.89 -5.97
CA ALA A 38 -0.67 8.65 -6.72
C ALA A 38 0.09 7.46 -6.10
N GLU A 39 0.60 6.55 -6.93
CA GLU A 39 1.45 5.43 -6.50
C GLU A 39 2.90 5.76 -6.88
N GLU A 40 3.78 5.90 -5.89
CA GLU A 40 5.22 6.08 -6.06
C GLU A 40 5.89 4.71 -5.85
N GLU A 41 6.61 4.20 -6.86
CA GLU A 41 7.24 2.88 -6.80
C GLU A 41 8.76 2.97 -6.61
N GLN A 42 9.27 2.22 -5.63
CA GLN A 42 10.70 2.04 -5.36
C GLN A 42 11.06 0.55 -5.43
N HIS A 43 12.22 0.24 -6.00
CA HIS A 43 12.70 -1.13 -6.18
C HIS A 43 14.11 -1.30 -5.60
N TYR A 44 14.25 -2.27 -4.71
CA TYR A 44 15.49 -2.63 -4.05
C TYR A 44 15.84 -4.10 -4.33
N VAL A 45 17.13 -4.40 -4.32
CA VAL A 45 17.64 -5.78 -4.33
C VAL A 45 18.46 -5.97 -3.06
N LYS A 46 18.14 -7.02 -2.31
CA LYS A 46 18.88 -7.38 -1.10
C LYS A 46 19.41 -8.80 -1.22
N GLU A 47 20.69 -8.92 -0.93
CA GLU A 47 21.43 -10.16 -0.98
C GLU A 47 21.62 -10.66 0.46
N VAL A 48 21.35 -11.94 0.70
CA VAL A 48 21.42 -12.54 2.04
C VAL A 48 22.03 -13.94 1.96
N GLN A 49 22.83 -14.31 2.96
CA GLN A 49 23.34 -15.67 3.05
C GLN A 49 22.26 -16.60 3.63
N LEU A 50 22.27 -17.88 3.28
CA LEU A 50 21.38 -18.89 3.85
C LEU A 50 21.38 -18.84 5.39
N ASN A 51 20.18 -18.90 5.98
CA ASN A 51 19.93 -18.86 7.43
C ASN A 51 20.28 -17.53 8.13
N GLN A 52 20.46 -16.43 7.40
CA GLN A 52 20.53 -15.08 7.98
C GLN A 52 19.17 -14.37 7.94
N THR A 53 18.95 -13.48 8.91
CA THR A 53 17.76 -12.60 8.94
C THR A 53 18.00 -11.40 8.01
N LEU A 54 17.00 -11.03 7.23
CA LEU A 54 17.04 -9.87 6.35
C LEU A 54 16.15 -8.74 6.88
N GLU A 55 16.69 -7.53 6.93
CA GLU A 55 15.92 -6.30 7.15
C GLU A 55 15.54 -5.67 5.81
N ILE A 56 14.23 -5.41 5.63
CA ILE A 56 13.67 -4.88 4.40
C ILE A 56 13.14 -3.46 4.65
N PRO A 57 13.73 -2.43 4.03
CA PRO A 57 13.28 -1.05 4.22
C PRO A 57 11.94 -0.81 3.49
N CYS A 58 11.00 -0.18 4.17
CA CYS A 58 9.69 0.16 3.60
C CYS A 58 9.59 1.64 3.14
N LEU A 59 10.32 2.55 3.78
CA LEU A 59 10.32 3.99 3.49
C LEU A 59 11.75 4.53 3.72
N GLU A 60 12.24 5.38 2.82
CA GLU A 60 13.55 6.04 2.97
C GLU A 60 13.46 7.17 4.01
N ASP A 61 14.21 7.03 5.12
CA ASP A 61 14.56 8.03 6.14
C ASP A 61 13.55 9.18 6.39
N VAL A 62 12.26 8.86 6.51
CA VAL A 62 11.31 9.70 7.24
C VAL A 62 11.46 9.32 8.70
N THR A 63 11.74 10.30 9.57
CA THR A 63 11.90 10.08 11.02
C THR A 63 10.81 9.14 11.53
N SER A 64 11.25 8.04 12.13
CA SER A 64 10.46 6.87 12.53
C SER A 64 9.19 7.20 13.34
N GLU A 65 9.10 8.38 13.93
CA GLU A 65 7.95 8.89 14.68
C GLU A 65 6.68 9.08 13.83
N ASN A 66 6.78 9.36 12.52
CA ASN A 66 5.60 9.58 11.68
C ASN A 66 5.01 8.31 11.07
N LEU A 67 5.80 7.23 10.94
CA LEU A 67 5.39 5.97 10.32
C LEU A 67 4.32 5.21 11.12
N PHE A 68 4.24 5.42 12.43
CA PHE A 68 3.27 4.73 13.29
C PHE A 68 1.82 5.18 13.05
N ASN A 69 1.62 6.38 12.52
CA ASN A 69 0.29 6.96 12.31
C ASN A 69 -0.36 6.52 10.98
N TYR A 70 0.41 5.88 10.10
CA TYR A 70 -0.03 5.55 8.76
C TYR A 70 -0.30 4.06 8.61
N PRO A 71 -1.39 3.68 7.91
CA PRO A 71 -1.66 2.30 7.63
C PRO A 71 -0.58 1.74 6.69
N LEU A 72 -0.15 0.52 7.01
CA LEU A 72 0.94 -0.18 6.35
C LEU A 72 0.47 -1.56 5.92
N LYS A 73 0.82 -1.96 4.70
CA LYS A 73 0.52 -3.29 4.17
C LYS A 73 1.79 -3.97 3.63
N TRP A 74 2.04 -5.19 4.07
CA TRP A 74 3.11 -6.06 3.54
C TRP A 74 2.53 -7.17 2.67
N LEU A 75 3.15 -7.35 1.51
CA LEU A 75 2.82 -8.36 0.52
C LEU A 75 4.09 -9.18 0.21
N VAL A 76 3.93 -10.49 0.01
CA VAL A 76 4.97 -11.35 -0.55
C VAL A 76 4.51 -11.89 -1.90
N GLY A 77 5.37 -11.76 -2.90
CA GLY A 77 5.18 -12.33 -4.22
C GLY A 77 5.98 -13.61 -4.40
N GLU A 78 5.31 -14.71 -4.73
CA GLU A 78 5.92 -15.97 -5.15
C GLU A 78 5.27 -16.42 -6.47
N ASN A 79 6.06 -16.62 -7.53
CA ASN A 79 5.61 -17.13 -8.83
C ASN A 79 4.36 -16.41 -9.42
N GLY A 80 4.28 -15.09 -9.25
CA GLY A 80 3.17 -14.26 -9.75
C GLY A 80 1.94 -14.17 -8.83
N LYS A 81 1.88 -14.97 -7.75
CA LYS A 81 0.86 -14.88 -6.71
C LYS A 81 1.33 -13.91 -5.62
N LYS A 82 0.49 -12.93 -5.26
CA LYS A 82 0.75 -11.99 -4.16
C LYS A 82 -0.05 -12.43 -2.93
N GLU A 83 0.64 -12.77 -1.86
CA GLU A 83 0.04 -13.11 -0.57
C GLU A 83 0.22 -11.95 0.41
N GLU A 84 -0.84 -11.65 1.16
CA GLU A 84 -0.84 -10.58 2.17
C GLU A 84 -0.27 -11.13 3.48
N LEU A 85 0.86 -10.55 3.93
CA LEU A 85 1.52 -10.99 5.15
C LEU A 85 1.02 -10.23 6.39
N VAL A 86 0.84 -8.91 6.27
CA VAL A 86 0.51 -8.04 7.41
C VAL A 86 -0.26 -6.81 6.93
N THR A 87 -1.32 -6.45 7.66
CA THR A 87 -1.95 -5.11 7.59
C THR A 87 -1.92 -4.49 8.99
N LYS A 88 -1.37 -3.28 9.10
CA LYS A 88 -1.33 -2.50 10.35
C LYS A 88 -2.25 -1.30 10.22
N GLU A 89 -3.20 -1.19 11.14
CA GLU A 89 -4.09 -0.04 11.28
C GLU A 89 -3.55 0.95 12.33
N PRO A 90 -3.79 2.27 12.19
CA PRO A 90 -3.23 3.31 13.06
C PRO A 90 -3.60 3.22 14.55
N SER A 91 -4.73 2.58 14.89
CA SER A 91 -5.32 2.57 16.23
C SER A 91 -4.90 1.40 17.13
N CYS A 92 -4.07 0.48 16.63
CA CYS A 92 -3.75 -0.76 17.34
C CYS A 92 -2.25 -0.83 17.65
N PRO A 93 -1.84 -0.91 18.94
CA PRO A 93 -0.50 -1.39 19.29
C PRO A 93 -0.51 -2.91 19.05
N ALA A 94 -0.35 -3.32 17.79
CA ALA A 94 -0.22 -4.74 17.48
C ALA A 94 1.06 -5.24 18.14
N VAL A 95 0.87 -6.04 19.19
CA VAL A 95 1.89 -6.85 19.88
C VAL A 95 2.73 -7.52 18.82
N TYR A 96 3.97 -7.06 18.67
CA TYR A 96 4.93 -7.64 17.75
C TYR A 96 5.41 -8.97 18.35
N ARG A 97 4.71 -10.05 18.03
CA ARG A 97 5.22 -11.41 18.16
C ARG A 97 4.64 -12.24 17.03
N SER A 98 5.19 -12.05 15.84
CA SER A 98 5.39 -13.20 14.97
C SER A 98 6.87 -13.49 14.95
N SER A 99 7.27 -14.40 15.82
CA SER A 99 8.48 -15.19 15.71
C SER A 99 8.37 -16.16 14.52
N SER A 100 7.85 -15.72 13.37
CA SER A 100 8.23 -16.33 12.11
C SER A 100 9.60 -15.73 11.80
N ALA A 101 10.63 -16.36 12.36
CA ALA A 101 11.89 -16.43 11.64
C ALA A 101 11.51 -16.98 10.25
N LEU A 102 11.29 -16.08 9.30
CA LEU A 102 11.06 -16.40 7.90
C LEU A 102 12.34 -17.10 7.52
N LYS A 103 12.33 -18.44 7.55
CA LYS A 103 13.42 -19.24 7.02
C LYS A 103 13.37 -18.98 5.52
N ILE A 104 14.16 -18.00 5.07
CA ILE A 104 14.24 -17.63 3.66
C ILE A 104 14.95 -18.78 2.97
N THR A 105 14.20 -19.80 2.58
CA THR A 105 14.67 -20.91 1.76
C THR A 105 14.46 -20.66 0.27
N ASP A 106 14.12 -19.43 -0.13
CA ASP A 106 13.60 -19.16 -1.47
C ASP A 106 14.25 -17.94 -2.11
N ASP A 107 15.18 -18.23 -3.02
CA ASP A 107 15.87 -17.27 -3.88
C ASP A 107 14.87 -16.68 -4.89
N GLY A 108 14.81 -15.36 -5.02
CA GLY A 108 13.92 -14.68 -5.97
C GLY A 108 12.54 -14.26 -5.42
N ARG A 109 12.26 -14.42 -4.12
CA ARG A 109 11.04 -13.86 -3.51
C ARG A 109 11.06 -12.34 -3.51
N VAL A 110 9.90 -11.74 -3.76
CA VAL A 110 9.70 -10.28 -3.74
C VAL A 110 8.82 -9.89 -2.56
N PHE A 111 9.30 -8.98 -1.73
CA PHE A 111 8.54 -8.40 -0.63
C PHE A 111 8.15 -6.98 -0.99
N SER A 112 6.86 -6.65 -0.95
CA SER A 112 6.35 -5.31 -1.25
C SER A 112 5.69 -4.70 -0.02
N CYS A 113 6.08 -3.48 0.31
CA CYS A 113 5.54 -2.68 1.39
C CYS A 113 4.79 -1.49 0.82
N HIS A 114 3.55 -1.27 1.27
CA HIS A 114 2.69 -0.18 0.83
C HIS A 114 2.36 0.71 2.03
N VAL A 115 2.74 1.99 1.96
CA VAL A 115 2.52 2.99 3.03
C VAL A 115 1.65 4.11 2.51
N MET A 116 0.58 4.43 3.24
CA MET A 116 -0.22 5.63 2.99
C MET A 116 0.21 6.76 3.92
N TYR A 117 1.32 7.44 3.62
CA TYR A 117 1.83 8.55 4.42
C TYR A 117 1.09 9.87 4.18
N HIS A 118 0.37 9.97 3.08
CA HIS A 118 -0.47 11.12 2.74
C HIS A 118 -1.82 10.61 2.21
N PRO A 119 -2.95 11.29 2.46
CA PRO A 119 -4.27 10.84 1.98
C PRO A 119 -4.33 10.58 0.47
N GLU A 120 -3.49 11.30 -0.29
CA GLU A 120 -3.41 11.28 -1.75
C GLU A 120 -2.19 10.53 -2.31
N ARG A 121 -1.29 10.02 -1.46
CA ARG A 121 -0.07 9.35 -1.90
C ARG A 121 0.12 8.00 -1.25
N VAL A 122 0.51 7.03 -2.06
CA VAL A 122 0.89 5.69 -1.62
C VAL A 122 2.33 5.46 -2.05
N GLN A 123 3.20 5.20 -1.09
CA GLN A 123 4.54 4.71 -1.37
C GLN A 123 4.50 3.20 -1.46
N LYS A 124 5.11 2.65 -2.49
CA LYS A 124 5.30 1.22 -2.67
C LYS A 124 6.78 0.90 -2.80
N SER A 125 7.35 0.31 -1.75
CA SER A 125 8.71 -0.20 -1.75
C SER A 125 8.69 -1.70 -2.03
N SER A 126 9.39 -2.17 -3.05
CA SER A 126 9.53 -3.60 -3.35
C SER A 126 10.98 -4.03 -3.24
N THR A 127 11.25 -5.10 -2.49
CA THR A 127 12.58 -5.67 -2.31
C THR A 127 12.62 -7.10 -2.83
N THR A 128 13.48 -7.35 -3.80
CA THR A 128 13.77 -8.71 -4.27
C THR A 128 14.90 -9.31 -3.45
N VAL A 129 14.71 -10.52 -2.94
CA VAL A 129 15.71 -11.22 -2.13
C VAL A 129 16.47 -12.21 -2.98
N ARG A 130 17.81 -12.12 -2.92
CA ARG A 130 18.73 -13.08 -3.54
C ARG A 130 19.51 -13.83 -2.46
N VAL A 131 19.55 -15.15 -2.55
CA VAL A 131 20.17 -15.99 -1.53
C VAL A 131 21.48 -16.60 -2.05
N PHE A 132 22.58 -16.42 -1.33
CA PHE A 132 23.89 -16.98 -1.67
C PHE A 132 24.28 -18.14 -0.73
N GLY A 133 24.94 -19.17 -1.29
CA GLY A 133 25.52 -20.30 -0.55
C GLY A 133 24.80 -21.65 -0.68
N LYS A 134 24.44 -22.05 -1.90
CA LYS A 134 23.98 -23.42 -2.21
C LYS A 134 25.09 -24.46 -2.02
#